data_AF-R6HRP4-F1
#
_entry.id   AF-R6HRP4-F1
#
_cell.length_a   1.000
_cell.length_b   1.000
_cell.length_c   1.000
_cell.angle_alpha   90.00
_cell.angle_beta   90.00
_cell.angle_gamma   90.00
#
_symmetry.space_group_name_H-M   'P 1'
#
loop_
_entity.id
_entity.type
_entity.pdbx_description
1 polymer ?
#
loop_
_entity_poly.entity_id
_entity_poly.type
_entity_poly.pdbx_seq_one_letter_code
_entity_poly.pdbx_strand_id
1 'polypeptide(L)'
;MSNKYIKYIFSLLSFFLFSTFVLAEEDTTCNYNSRAYLNKLASNVKVSYDLKYEEDNSVSFDISIYNIVDDIYVSYRANDGIDTKVFASMATDGTYTFNVKDTSNIITYTFVVRSIKFGCTNDIRTLTLVKPKKNSFSDLDICKYEELEDYYYCQKWITRDLEGTNEDIEKRIKAKRESLKKSTTTRCIECEKEQALEKAKDEYKKRKMMLITILSCGILLDTSAIIFMIIRIRRYSI
;
A
#
# COMPACT_ATOMS: atom_id res chain seq x y z
N MET A 1 -73.06 -9.97 30.90
CA MET A 1 -71.90 -9.17 30.45
C MET A 1 -72.39 -8.10 29.49
N SER A 2 -72.09 -6.83 29.78
CA SER A 2 -72.70 -5.66 29.16
C SER A 2 -72.44 -5.57 27.65
N ASN A 3 -73.51 -5.30 26.88
CA ASN A 3 -73.54 -5.12 25.41
C ASN A 3 -72.54 -4.07 24.88
N LYS A 4 -71.94 -3.27 25.78
CA LYS A 4 -70.86 -2.33 25.44
C LYS A 4 -69.53 -3.03 25.13
N TYR A 5 -69.19 -4.13 25.80
CA TYR A 5 -67.90 -4.82 25.61
C TYR A 5 -67.83 -5.62 24.31
N ILE A 6 -68.97 -6.11 23.81
CA ILE A 6 -69.06 -6.84 22.54
C ILE A 6 -68.70 -5.95 21.35
N LYS A 7 -69.08 -4.66 21.38
CA LYS A 7 -68.72 -3.69 20.33
C LYS A 7 -67.23 -3.38 20.29
N TYR A 8 -66.56 -3.30 21.45
CA TYR A 8 -65.12 -3.07 21.50
C TYR A 8 -64.31 -4.29 21.06
N ILE A 9 -64.79 -5.50 21.35
CA ILE A 9 -64.16 -6.75 20.89
C ILE A 9 -64.26 -6.86 19.36
N PHE A 10 -65.41 -6.52 18.76
CA PHE A 10 -65.57 -6.53 17.30
C PHE A 10 -64.70 -5.46 16.60
N SER A 11 -64.51 -4.31 17.24
CA SER A 11 -63.64 -3.24 16.73
C SER A 11 -62.14 -3.55 16.86
N LEU A 12 -61.73 -4.34 17.86
CA LEU A 12 -60.33 -4.80 17.98
C LEU A 12 -60.04 -5.95 17.01
N LEU A 13 -61.01 -6.85 16.78
CA LEU A 13 -60.85 -7.97 15.85
C LEU A 13 -60.71 -7.52 14.40
N SER A 14 -61.38 -6.42 14.01
CA SER A 14 -61.27 -5.89 12.64
C SER A 14 -59.89 -5.28 12.35
N PHE A 15 -59.15 -4.83 13.37
CA PHE A 15 -57.80 -4.28 13.20
C PHE A 15 -56.75 -5.38 12.95
N PHE A 16 -57.02 -6.61 13.40
CA PHE A 16 -56.12 -7.76 13.24
C PHE A 16 -56.27 -8.49 11.90
N LEU A 17 -57.34 -8.22 11.14
CA LEU A 17 -57.60 -8.85 9.83
C LEU A 17 -57.00 -8.07 8.65
N PHE A 18 -56.38 -6.91 8.89
CA PHE A 18 -55.67 -6.12 7.88
C PHE A 18 -54.15 -6.29 7.90
N SER A 19 -53.60 -7.23 8.69
CA SER A 19 -52.24 -7.70 8.45
C SER A 19 -52.27 -8.61 7.23
N THR A 20 -52.40 -8.00 6.05
CA THR A 20 -52.08 -8.67 4.80
C THR A 20 -50.68 -9.22 4.97
N PHE A 21 -50.56 -10.53 4.79
CA PHE A 21 -49.27 -11.15 4.56
C PHE A 21 -48.68 -10.45 3.34
N VAL A 22 -47.83 -9.45 3.57
CA VAL A 22 -46.90 -8.97 2.56
C VAL A 22 -45.94 -10.13 2.37
N LEU A 23 -46.35 -11.07 1.53
CA LEU A 23 -45.44 -11.98 0.86
C LEU A 23 -44.46 -11.04 0.17
N ALA A 24 -43.20 -11.04 0.62
CA ALA A 24 -42.14 -10.29 -0.02
C ALA A 24 -42.19 -10.66 -1.50
N GLU A 25 -42.58 -9.69 -2.32
CA GLU A 25 -42.63 -9.81 -3.77
C GLU A 25 -41.25 -10.32 -4.20
N GLU A 26 -41.22 -11.43 -4.94
CA GLU A 26 -40.01 -11.84 -5.64
C GLU A 26 -39.47 -10.60 -6.33
N ASP A 27 -38.26 -10.19 -5.93
CA ASP A 27 -37.68 -8.90 -6.24
C ASP A 27 -37.28 -8.88 -7.72
N THR A 28 -38.30 -8.76 -8.58
CA THR A 28 -38.28 -8.84 -10.05
C THR A 28 -37.78 -7.53 -10.68
N THR A 29 -37.47 -6.53 -9.85
CA THR A 29 -36.92 -5.25 -10.29
C THR A 29 -35.63 -4.95 -9.53
N CYS A 30 -34.63 -4.38 -10.20
CA CYS A 30 -33.36 -4.02 -9.58
C CYS A 30 -33.50 -2.80 -8.66
N ASN A 31 -34.14 -3.00 -7.50
CA ASN A 31 -34.37 -1.96 -6.53
C ASN A 31 -33.07 -1.59 -5.77
N TYR A 32 -33.17 -0.58 -4.90
CA TYR A 32 -32.02 -0.11 -4.12
C TYR A 32 -31.38 -1.21 -3.26
N ASN A 33 -32.17 -2.03 -2.57
CA ASN A 33 -31.69 -3.06 -1.68
C ASN A 33 -30.95 -4.17 -2.44
N SER A 34 -31.52 -4.62 -3.54
CA SER A 34 -30.90 -5.55 -4.49
C SER A 34 -29.56 -5.03 -4.98
N ARG A 35 -29.50 -3.75 -5.38
CA ARG A 35 -28.26 -3.14 -5.85
C ARG A 35 -27.22 -3.01 -4.73
N ALA A 36 -27.63 -2.65 -3.53
CA ALA A 36 -26.73 -2.56 -2.37
C ALA A 36 -26.13 -3.93 -2.00
N TYR A 37 -26.96 -4.99 -2.03
CA TYR A 37 -26.52 -6.36 -1.83
C TYR A 37 -25.52 -6.80 -2.91
N LEU A 38 -25.83 -6.59 -4.19
CA LEU A 38 -24.94 -6.92 -5.31
C LEU A 38 -23.61 -6.14 -5.24
N ASN A 39 -23.64 -4.87 -4.86
CA ASN A 39 -22.43 -4.07 -4.63
C ASN A 39 -21.55 -4.66 -3.52
N LYS A 40 -22.16 -5.19 -2.45
CA LYS A 40 -21.44 -5.85 -1.36
C LYS A 40 -20.80 -7.16 -1.81
N LEU A 41 -21.46 -7.93 -2.69
CA LEU A 41 -20.85 -9.13 -3.27
C LEU A 41 -19.69 -8.75 -4.20
N ALA A 42 -19.92 -7.81 -5.11
CA ALA A 42 -18.93 -7.36 -6.07
C ALA A 42 -17.70 -6.72 -5.41
N SER A 43 -17.85 -6.06 -4.25
CA SER A 43 -16.72 -5.48 -3.51
C SER A 43 -15.78 -6.55 -2.93
N ASN A 44 -16.28 -7.76 -2.69
CA ASN A 44 -15.48 -8.88 -2.21
C ASN A 44 -14.72 -9.62 -3.32
N VAL A 45 -15.11 -9.44 -4.58
CA VAL A 45 -14.37 -10.00 -5.72
C VAL A 45 -12.95 -9.42 -5.74
N LYS A 46 -11.97 -10.30 -5.85
CA LYS A 46 -10.54 -9.94 -5.95
C LYS A 46 -9.92 -10.64 -7.14
N VAL A 47 -8.89 -10.03 -7.69
CA VAL A 47 -8.08 -10.63 -8.77
C VAL A 47 -6.62 -10.55 -8.39
N SER A 48 -5.87 -11.62 -8.65
CA SER A 48 -4.41 -11.65 -8.51
C SER A 48 -3.80 -12.51 -9.60
N TYR A 49 -2.48 -12.42 -9.73
CA TYR A 49 -1.72 -13.39 -10.49
C TYR A 49 -0.61 -13.93 -9.61
N ASP A 50 -0.28 -15.20 -9.82
CA ASP A 50 0.89 -15.85 -9.22
C ASP A 50 1.78 -16.39 -10.35
N LEU A 51 3.09 -16.35 -10.11
CA LEU A 51 4.09 -16.90 -11.03
C LEU A 51 4.29 -18.38 -10.69
N LYS A 52 4.14 -19.25 -11.68
CA LYS A 52 4.50 -20.66 -11.59
C LYS A 52 5.77 -20.93 -12.38
N TYR A 53 6.74 -21.54 -11.71
CA TYR A 53 7.97 -22.03 -12.30
C TYR A 53 7.82 -23.53 -12.49
N GLU A 54 7.83 -23.98 -13.73
CA GLU A 54 7.73 -25.39 -14.08
C GLU A 54 9.13 -26.04 -14.00
N GLU A 55 9.17 -27.38 -13.94
CA GLU A 55 10.42 -28.14 -13.83
C GLU A 55 11.37 -27.94 -15.02
N ASP A 56 10.82 -27.60 -16.19
CA ASP A 56 11.58 -27.28 -17.41
C ASP A 56 12.10 -25.82 -17.43
N ASN A 57 11.99 -25.11 -16.31
CA ASN A 57 12.32 -23.69 -16.14
C ASN A 57 11.45 -22.74 -16.99
N SER A 58 10.35 -23.24 -17.56
CA SER A 58 9.32 -22.37 -18.13
C SER A 58 8.55 -21.65 -17.02
N VAL A 59 8.02 -20.48 -17.36
CA VAL A 59 7.25 -19.66 -16.44
C VAL A 59 5.86 -19.46 -17.00
N SER A 60 4.86 -19.62 -16.14
CA SER A 60 3.48 -19.30 -16.45
C SER A 60 2.86 -18.41 -15.36
N PHE A 61 1.79 -17.71 -15.73
CA PHE A 61 1.03 -16.85 -14.83
C PHE A 61 -0.32 -17.50 -14.58
N ASP A 62 -0.60 -17.82 -13.32
CA ASP A 62 -1.92 -18.23 -12.88
C ASP A 62 -2.69 -17.00 -12.45
N ILE A 63 -3.68 -16.61 -13.25
CA ILE A 63 -4.55 -15.47 -12.96
C ILE A 63 -5.80 -16.00 -12.28
N SER A 64 -6.03 -15.55 -11.05
CA SER A 64 -7.09 -16.03 -10.17
C SER A 64 -8.11 -14.93 -9.91
N ILE A 65 -9.38 -15.29 -10.03
CA ILE A 65 -10.54 -14.47 -9.69
C ILE A 65 -11.19 -15.11 -8.47
N TYR A 66 -11.20 -14.42 -7.34
CA TYR A 66 -11.68 -14.93 -6.07
C TYR A 66 -13.07 -14.38 -5.72
N ASN A 67 -13.78 -15.14 -4.89
CA ASN A 67 -15.09 -14.79 -4.32
C ASN A 67 -16.19 -14.60 -5.38
N ILE A 68 -16.19 -15.45 -6.41
CA ILE A 68 -17.31 -15.56 -7.35
C ILE A 68 -18.41 -16.38 -6.68
N VAL A 69 -19.62 -15.82 -6.58
CA VAL A 69 -20.80 -16.43 -5.97
C VAL A 69 -21.99 -16.38 -6.92
N ASP A 70 -23.00 -17.22 -6.70
CA ASP A 70 -24.06 -17.49 -7.69
C ASP A 70 -24.77 -16.24 -8.23
N ASP A 71 -25.00 -15.21 -7.41
CA ASP A 71 -25.72 -13.99 -7.80
C ASP A 71 -24.96 -13.05 -8.75
N ILE A 72 -23.66 -13.32 -8.97
CA ILE A 72 -22.78 -12.54 -9.84
C ILE A 72 -21.99 -13.43 -10.80
N TYR A 73 -21.54 -12.84 -11.89
CA TYR A 73 -20.55 -13.43 -12.76
C TYR A 73 -19.49 -12.39 -13.11
N VAL A 74 -18.32 -12.87 -13.51
CA VAL A 74 -17.20 -12.00 -13.91
C VAL A 74 -16.94 -12.20 -15.39
N SER A 75 -17.00 -11.12 -16.15
CA SER A 75 -16.54 -11.09 -17.53
C SER A 75 -15.12 -10.56 -17.57
N TYR A 76 -14.18 -11.27 -18.17
CA TYR A 76 -12.81 -10.79 -18.33
C TYR A 76 -12.38 -10.76 -19.78
N ARG A 77 -11.52 -9.80 -20.12
CA ARG A 77 -10.85 -9.70 -21.42
C ARG A 77 -9.40 -9.29 -21.26
N ALA A 78 -8.55 -9.79 -22.16
CA ALA A 78 -7.16 -9.40 -22.28
C ALA A 78 -7.04 -8.26 -23.31
N ASN A 79 -6.54 -7.10 -22.90
CA ASN A 79 -6.46 -5.88 -23.73
C ASN A 79 -7.84 -5.59 -24.38
N ASP A 80 -7.87 -5.41 -25.71
CA ASP A 80 -9.08 -5.20 -26.52
C ASP A 80 -9.65 -6.51 -27.10
N GLY A 81 -9.35 -7.63 -26.45
CA GLY A 81 -9.81 -8.95 -26.85
C GLY A 81 -11.29 -9.23 -26.55
N ILE A 82 -11.67 -10.50 -26.70
CA ILE A 82 -13.03 -10.98 -26.50
C ILE A 82 -13.32 -11.21 -25.01
N ASP A 83 -14.52 -10.84 -24.59
CA ASP A 83 -15.04 -11.09 -23.25
C ASP A 83 -15.30 -12.59 -23.01
N THR A 84 -14.66 -13.14 -21.97
CA THR A 84 -14.92 -14.49 -21.45
C THR A 84 -15.71 -14.37 -20.15
N LYS A 85 -16.84 -15.07 -20.05
CA LYS A 85 -17.70 -15.05 -18.85
C LYS A 85 -17.36 -16.21 -17.93
N VAL A 86 -17.22 -15.90 -16.64
CA VAL A 86 -16.94 -16.83 -15.56
C VAL A 86 -18.08 -16.77 -14.57
N PHE A 87 -18.82 -17.86 -14.47
CA PHE A 87 -19.90 -18.04 -13.51
C PHE A 87 -19.39 -18.79 -12.27
N ALA A 88 -20.10 -18.68 -11.14
CA ALA A 88 -19.75 -19.40 -9.92
C ALA A 88 -19.64 -20.92 -10.12
N SER A 89 -20.45 -21.50 -11.00
CA SER A 89 -20.40 -22.93 -11.37
C SER A 89 -19.10 -23.36 -12.07
N MET A 90 -18.30 -22.42 -12.58
CA MET A 90 -16.99 -22.68 -13.17
C MET A 90 -15.87 -22.57 -12.15
N ALA A 91 -16.15 -22.00 -10.97
CA ALA A 91 -15.19 -21.78 -9.91
C ALA A 91 -15.14 -22.98 -8.95
N THR A 92 -13.98 -23.23 -8.38
CA THR A 92 -13.81 -24.17 -7.25
C THR A 92 -13.67 -23.34 -5.99
N ASP A 93 -14.56 -23.54 -5.02
CA ASP A 93 -14.63 -22.77 -3.77
C ASP A 93 -14.64 -21.24 -4.00
N GLY A 94 -15.39 -20.80 -5.02
CA GLY A 94 -15.51 -19.39 -5.40
C GLY A 94 -14.27 -18.81 -6.08
N THR A 95 -13.27 -19.64 -6.40
CA THR A 95 -12.07 -19.24 -7.13
C THR A 95 -12.05 -19.84 -8.53
N TYR A 96 -11.89 -18.99 -9.54
CA TYR A 96 -11.61 -19.41 -10.91
C TYR A 96 -10.20 -18.99 -11.30
N THR A 97 -9.38 -19.93 -11.77
CA THR A 97 -8.00 -19.68 -12.16
C THR A 97 -7.79 -20.12 -13.60
N PHE A 98 -7.12 -19.29 -14.38
CA PHE A 98 -6.69 -19.63 -15.74
C PHE A 98 -5.19 -19.36 -15.90
N ASN A 99 -4.54 -20.21 -16.68
CA ASN A 99 -3.09 -20.16 -16.90
C ASN A 99 -2.74 -19.39 -18.18
N VAL A 100 -1.69 -18.57 -18.10
CA VAL A 100 -1.17 -17.78 -19.22
C VAL A 100 0.34 -18.02 -19.33
N LYS A 101 0.78 -18.62 -20.44
CA LYS A 101 2.19 -18.93 -20.70
C LYS A 101 2.97 -17.79 -21.38
N ASP A 102 2.28 -16.72 -21.78
CA ASP A 102 2.92 -15.57 -22.41
C ASP A 102 3.75 -14.78 -21.37
N THR A 103 5.07 -14.80 -21.54
CA THR A 103 6.02 -14.02 -20.74
C THR A 103 6.57 -12.80 -21.48
N SER A 104 6.25 -12.64 -22.77
CA SER A 104 6.85 -11.64 -23.66
C SER A 104 6.06 -10.33 -23.70
N ASN A 105 4.74 -10.40 -23.52
CA ASN A 105 3.87 -9.22 -23.62
C ASN A 105 3.38 -8.75 -22.26
N ILE A 106 3.25 -7.43 -22.10
CA ILE A 106 2.47 -6.85 -21.01
C ILE A 106 1.00 -6.98 -21.42
N ILE A 107 0.18 -7.61 -20.58
CA ILE A 107 -1.23 -7.83 -20.88
C ILE A 107 -2.05 -7.18 -19.76
N THR A 108 -2.94 -6.27 -20.13
CA THR A 108 -3.89 -5.68 -19.19
C THR A 108 -5.19 -6.47 -19.25
N TYR A 109 -5.52 -7.16 -18.17
CA TYR A 109 -6.81 -7.81 -18.00
C TYR A 109 -7.80 -6.85 -17.38
N THR A 110 -8.97 -6.73 -17.99
CA THR A 110 -10.12 -6.01 -17.43
C THR A 110 -11.15 -7.03 -17.00
N PHE A 111 -11.57 -6.97 -15.74
CA PHE A 111 -12.60 -7.83 -15.16
C PHE A 111 -13.79 -6.97 -14.80
N VAL A 112 -14.97 -7.34 -15.28
CA VAL A 112 -16.22 -6.65 -15.02
C VAL A 112 -17.15 -7.59 -14.28
N VAL A 113 -17.50 -7.23 -13.06
CA VAL A 113 -18.46 -7.94 -12.22
C VAL A 113 -19.87 -7.50 -12.60
N ARG A 114 -20.72 -8.46 -12.92
CA ARG A 114 -22.10 -8.25 -13.38
C ARG A 114 -23.06 -9.14 -12.59
N SER A 115 -24.33 -8.75 -12.50
CA SER A 115 -25.35 -9.59 -11.86
C SER A 115 -25.94 -10.59 -12.84
N ILE A 116 -26.38 -11.73 -12.32
CA ILE A 116 -27.33 -12.60 -13.02
C ILE A 116 -28.80 -12.29 -12.66
N LYS A 117 -29.03 -11.44 -11.65
CA LYS A 117 -30.38 -11.11 -11.17
C LYS A 117 -31.16 -10.36 -12.26
N PHE A 118 -32.38 -10.83 -12.51
CA PHE A 118 -33.28 -10.22 -13.49
C PHE A 118 -33.47 -8.72 -13.20
N GLY A 119 -33.41 -7.90 -14.25
CA GLY A 119 -33.51 -6.44 -14.15
C GLY A 119 -32.24 -5.72 -13.68
N CYS A 120 -31.21 -6.42 -13.18
CA CYS A 120 -29.93 -5.81 -12.74
C CYS A 120 -28.82 -5.98 -13.80
N THR A 121 -28.98 -5.38 -14.99
CA THR A 121 -28.09 -5.63 -16.14
C THR A 121 -26.80 -4.79 -16.17
N ASN A 122 -26.64 -3.85 -15.24
CA ASN A 122 -25.50 -2.92 -15.28
C ASN A 122 -24.21 -3.54 -14.74
N ASP A 123 -23.09 -3.03 -15.24
CA ASP A 123 -21.77 -3.29 -14.67
C ASP A 123 -21.73 -2.79 -13.22
N ILE A 124 -21.40 -3.69 -12.30
CA ILE A 124 -21.42 -3.38 -10.87
C ILE A 124 -20.06 -2.83 -10.45
N ARG A 125 -18.98 -3.48 -10.91
CA ARG A 125 -17.61 -3.13 -10.55
C ARG A 125 -16.65 -3.56 -11.65
N THR A 126 -15.66 -2.73 -11.92
CA THR A 126 -14.54 -3.04 -12.81
C THR A 126 -13.24 -3.13 -12.02
N LEU A 127 -12.46 -4.16 -12.30
CA LEU A 127 -11.12 -4.40 -11.77
C LEU A 127 -10.15 -4.52 -12.94
N THR A 128 -8.91 -4.11 -12.72
CA THR A 128 -7.83 -4.27 -13.71
C THR A 128 -6.64 -4.97 -13.07
N LEU A 129 -5.99 -5.83 -13.86
CA LEU A 129 -4.76 -6.51 -13.48
C LEU A 129 -3.79 -6.44 -14.65
N VAL A 130 -2.57 -5.98 -14.38
CA VAL A 130 -1.51 -5.91 -15.40
C VAL A 130 -0.59 -7.10 -15.21
N LYS A 131 -0.62 -8.04 -16.15
CA LYS A 131 0.34 -9.14 -16.23
C LYS A 131 1.67 -8.57 -16.76
N PRO A 132 2.77 -8.70 -16.01
CA PRO A 132 4.06 -8.18 -16.46
C PRO A 132 4.63 -9.02 -17.60
N LYS A 133 5.65 -8.47 -18.27
CA LYS A 133 6.53 -9.21 -19.18
C LYS A 133 7.91 -9.41 -18.58
N LYS A 134 8.65 -10.40 -19.08
CA LYS A 134 10.06 -10.62 -18.74
C LYS A 134 10.87 -9.44 -19.27
N ASN A 135 11.64 -8.83 -18.39
CA ASN A 135 12.59 -7.80 -18.75
C ASN A 135 13.89 -8.43 -19.27
N SER A 136 14.24 -8.17 -20.52
CA SER A 136 15.48 -8.68 -21.13
C SER A 136 16.76 -8.15 -20.47
N PHE A 137 16.70 -6.98 -19.83
CA PHE A 137 17.88 -6.38 -19.18
C PHE A 137 18.16 -6.95 -17.80
N SER A 138 17.19 -7.64 -17.18
CA SER A 138 17.36 -8.24 -15.85
C SER A 138 18.43 -9.34 -15.82
N ASP A 139 18.69 -9.97 -16.96
CA ASP A 139 19.69 -11.04 -17.09
C ASP A 139 21.13 -10.49 -17.21
N LEU A 140 21.31 -9.17 -17.42
CA LEU A 140 22.63 -8.54 -17.46
C LEU A 140 23.35 -8.69 -16.13
N ASP A 141 24.66 -8.98 -16.16
CA ASP A 141 25.45 -9.15 -14.93
C ASP A 141 25.44 -7.89 -14.04
N ILE A 142 25.32 -6.71 -14.65
CA ILE A 142 25.19 -5.46 -13.90
C ILE A 142 23.89 -5.36 -13.09
N CYS A 143 22.84 -6.10 -13.45
CA CYS A 143 21.58 -6.14 -12.74
C CYS A 143 21.53 -7.21 -11.63
N LYS A 144 22.54 -8.09 -11.55
CA LYS A 144 22.65 -9.10 -10.49
C LYS A 144 23.27 -8.57 -9.19
N TYR A 145 23.65 -7.30 -9.15
CA TYR A 145 24.15 -6.66 -7.93
C TYR A 145 22.97 -6.27 -7.04
N GLU A 146 23.08 -6.56 -5.74
CA GLU A 146 22.03 -6.31 -4.73
C GLU A 146 21.56 -4.85 -4.75
N GLU A 147 22.45 -3.88 -4.96
CA GLU A 147 22.08 -2.46 -4.96
C GLU A 147 21.20 -2.04 -6.16
N LEU A 148 21.03 -2.93 -7.14
CA LEU A 148 20.26 -2.72 -8.35
C LEU A 148 19.07 -3.67 -8.49
N GLU A 149 18.84 -4.58 -7.54
CA GLU A 149 17.73 -5.54 -7.59
C GLU A 149 16.38 -4.84 -7.70
N ASP A 150 16.17 -3.79 -6.91
CA ASP A 150 14.96 -2.97 -6.93
C ASP A 150 14.96 -1.89 -8.03
N TYR A 151 16.06 -1.73 -8.77
CA TYR A 151 16.11 -0.73 -9.82
C TYR A 151 15.22 -1.17 -10.98
N TYR A 152 14.27 -0.32 -11.36
CA TYR A 152 13.23 -0.63 -12.35
C TYR A 152 13.74 -1.29 -13.63
N TYR A 153 14.87 -0.83 -14.18
CA TYR A 153 15.45 -1.40 -15.41
C TYR A 153 16.12 -2.77 -15.22
N CYS A 154 16.35 -3.18 -13.98
CA CYS A 154 16.94 -4.47 -13.60
C CYS A 154 15.90 -5.45 -13.03
N GLN A 155 14.69 -4.99 -12.70
CA GLN A 155 13.61 -5.87 -12.24
C GLN A 155 13.30 -6.95 -13.28
N LYS A 156 13.17 -8.21 -12.84
CA LYS A 156 12.91 -9.38 -13.72
C LYS A 156 11.60 -9.27 -14.49
N TRP A 157 10.57 -8.72 -13.86
CA TRP A 157 9.22 -8.59 -14.40
C TRP A 157 8.82 -7.12 -14.39
N ILE A 158 8.41 -6.60 -15.55
CA ILE A 158 8.03 -5.19 -15.71
C ILE A 158 6.60 -5.08 -16.25
N THR A 159 5.87 -4.09 -15.73
CA THR A 159 4.47 -3.80 -16.09
C THR A 159 4.33 -2.64 -17.07
N ARG A 160 5.44 -2.00 -17.47
CA ARG A 160 5.49 -0.96 -18.48
C ARG A 160 6.70 -1.18 -19.38
N ASP A 161 6.60 -0.75 -20.62
CA ASP A 161 7.73 -0.79 -21.54
C ASP A 161 8.86 0.15 -21.09
N LEU A 162 10.08 -0.23 -21.44
CA LEU A 162 11.26 0.58 -21.17
C LEU A 162 11.42 1.59 -22.31
N GLU A 163 11.49 2.87 -21.95
CA GLU A 163 11.65 3.94 -22.93
C GLU A 163 13.10 4.15 -23.33
N GLY A 164 13.37 4.13 -24.64
CA GLY A 164 14.67 4.40 -25.24
C GLY A 164 15.21 3.23 -26.04
N THR A 165 16.41 3.40 -26.61
CA THR A 165 17.12 2.29 -27.26
C THR A 165 17.75 1.37 -26.21
N ASN A 166 18.15 0.16 -26.61
CA ASN A 166 18.86 -0.75 -25.72
C ASN A 166 20.15 -0.13 -25.15
N GLU A 167 20.87 0.64 -25.97
CA GLU A 167 22.09 1.35 -25.54
C GLU A 167 21.79 2.42 -24.47
N ASP A 168 20.69 3.16 -24.63
CA ASP A 168 20.26 4.16 -23.65
C ASP A 168 19.92 3.52 -22.30
N ILE A 169 19.21 2.39 -22.34
CA ILE A 169 18.81 1.65 -21.15
C ILE A 169 20.04 1.12 -20.41
N GLU A 170 20.97 0.48 -21.12
CA GLU A 170 22.23 0.02 -20.52
C GLU A 170 23.04 1.17 -19.92
N LYS A 171 23.10 2.32 -20.60
CA LYS A 171 23.78 3.52 -20.10
C LYS A 171 23.13 4.02 -18.82
N ARG A 172 21.80 4.01 -18.70
CA ARG A 172 21.07 4.37 -17.48
C ARG A 172 21.38 3.41 -16.34
N ILE A 173 21.40 2.10 -16.59
CA ILE A 173 21.76 1.09 -15.59
C ILE A 173 23.21 1.30 -15.10
N LYS A 174 24.17 1.48 -16.03
CA LYS A 174 25.58 1.75 -15.71
C LYS A 174 25.74 3.04 -14.90
N ALA A 175 25.11 4.13 -15.33
CA ALA A 175 25.14 5.40 -14.62
C ALA A 175 24.52 5.31 -13.21
N LYS A 176 23.42 4.57 -13.06
CA LYS A 176 22.81 4.32 -11.74
C LYS A 176 23.79 3.60 -10.82
N ARG A 177 24.46 2.56 -11.30
CA ARG A 177 25.48 1.85 -10.53
C ARG A 177 26.63 2.74 -10.10
N GLU A 178 27.17 3.53 -11.03
CA GLU A 178 28.25 4.48 -10.73
C GLU A 178 27.82 5.52 -9.71
N SER A 179 26.57 6.00 -9.78
CA SER A 179 26.02 6.93 -8.79
C SER A 179 25.95 6.32 -7.38
N LEU A 180 25.62 5.02 -7.27
CA LEU A 180 25.57 4.30 -6.01
C LEU A 180 26.98 4.04 -5.44
N LYS A 181 27.93 3.68 -6.31
CA LYS A 181 29.35 3.58 -5.93
C LYS A 181 29.90 4.91 -5.43
N LYS A 182 29.64 6.00 -6.16
CA LYS A 182 30.04 7.36 -5.77
C LYS A 182 29.35 7.81 -4.49
N SER A 183 28.08 7.46 -4.28
CA SER A 183 27.38 7.75 -3.02
C SER A 183 27.99 7.00 -1.84
N THR A 184 28.40 5.74 -2.03
CA THR A 184 29.04 4.91 -1.00
C THR A 184 30.48 5.34 -0.71
N THR A 185 31.25 5.75 -1.73
CA THR A 185 32.61 6.28 -1.53
C THR A 185 32.65 7.76 -1.10
N THR A 186 31.61 8.55 -1.37
CA THR A 186 31.50 9.94 -0.87
C THR A 186 30.89 9.99 0.54
N ARG A 187 30.01 9.05 0.90
CA ARG A 187 29.62 8.79 2.30
C ARG A 187 30.65 7.86 2.94
N CYS A 188 31.87 8.34 3.16
CA CYS A 188 32.79 7.66 4.05
C CYS A 188 32.20 7.62 5.47
N ILE A 189 31.65 6.47 5.87
CA ILE A 189 31.10 6.22 7.21
C ILE A 189 32.18 6.48 8.28
N GLU A 190 33.45 6.25 7.94
CA GLU A 190 34.60 6.60 8.79
C GLU A 190 34.78 8.11 8.93
N CYS A 191 34.61 8.89 7.86
CA CYS A 191 34.71 10.35 7.92
C CYS A 191 33.56 10.98 8.71
N GLU A 192 32.33 10.43 8.66
CA GLU A 192 31.24 10.89 9.52
C GLU A 192 31.51 10.61 11.00
N LYS A 193 32.10 9.45 11.32
CA LYS A 193 32.55 9.12 12.68
C LYS A 193 33.67 10.04 13.16
N GLU A 194 34.66 10.33 12.31
CA GLU A 194 35.75 11.26 12.62
C GLU A 194 35.23 12.68 12.82
N GLN A 195 34.34 13.18 11.95
CA GLN A 195 33.74 14.51 12.10
C GLN A 195 32.85 14.62 13.34
N ALA A 196 32.11 13.57 13.68
CA ALA A 196 31.30 13.53 14.91
C ALA A 196 32.20 13.50 16.17
N LEU A 197 33.30 12.74 16.13
CA LEU A 197 34.29 12.70 17.21
C LEU A 197 35.00 14.05 17.39
N GLU A 198 35.38 14.71 16.29
CA GLU A 198 35.98 16.05 16.28
C GLU A 198 35.03 17.08 16.89
N LYS A 199 33.75 17.10 16.47
CA LYS A 199 32.73 17.97 17.06
C LYS A 199 32.53 17.72 18.55
N ALA A 200 32.49 16.46 18.98
CA ALA A 200 32.38 16.11 20.40
C ALA A 200 33.60 16.56 21.21
N LYS A 201 34.81 16.44 20.65
CA LYS A 201 36.05 16.94 21.27
C LYS A 201 36.05 18.47 21.38
N ASP A 202 35.59 19.17 20.36
CA ASP A 202 35.52 20.63 20.37
C ASP A 202 34.47 21.15 21.36
N GLU A 203 33.29 20.52 21.42
CA GLU A 203 32.27 20.83 22.44
C GLU A 203 32.77 20.57 23.86
N TYR A 204 33.48 19.45 24.08
CA TYR A 204 34.11 19.16 25.37
C TYR A 204 35.15 20.22 25.74
N LYS A 205 36.01 20.62 24.78
CA LYS A 205 37.03 21.66 24.99
C LYS A 205 36.39 23.01 25.31
N LYS A 206 35.31 23.38 24.62
CA LYS A 206 34.55 24.61 24.85
C LYS A 206 33.91 24.63 26.24
N ARG A 207 33.28 23.52 26.67
CA ARG A 207 32.72 23.38 28.03
C ARG A 207 33.80 23.45 29.11
N LYS A 208 34.95 22.79 28.90
CA LYS A 208 36.09 22.84 29.83
C LYS A 208 36.65 24.25 29.97
N MET A 209 36.82 24.99 28.87
CA MET A 209 37.26 26.38 28.91
C MET A 209 36.26 27.29 29.62
N MET A 210 34.96 27.12 29.39
CA MET A 210 33.92 27.89 30.06
C MET A 210 33.95 27.71 31.58
N LEU A 211 34.13 26.46 32.06
CA LEU A 211 34.24 26.18 33.50
C LEU A 211 35.47 26.85 34.13
N ILE A 212 36.62 26.83 33.45
CA ILE A 212 37.84 27.47 33.94
C ILE A 212 37.65 28.99 34.05
N THR A 213 37.02 29.62 33.06
CA THR A 213 36.76 31.07 33.07
C THR A 213 35.80 31.49 34.19
N ILE A 214 34.78 30.66 34.50
CA ILE A 214 33.86 30.95 35.59
C ILE A 214 34.58 30.85 36.95
N LEU A 215 35.40 29.80 37.14
CA LEU A 215 36.20 29.62 38.35
C LEU A 215 37.18 30.78 38.58
N SER A 216 37.89 31.22 37.54
CA SER A 216 38.86 32.32 37.66
C SER A 216 38.18 33.66 37.98
N CYS A 217 37.03 33.96 37.35
CA CYS A 217 36.24 35.15 37.69
C CYS A 217 35.73 35.13 39.14
N GLY A 218 35.29 33.97 39.65
CA GLY A 218 34.85 33.84 41.05
C GLY A 218 35.96 34.20 42.04
N ILE A 219 37.16 33.67 41.82
CA ILE A 219 38.33 33.94 42.69
C ILE A 219 38.69 35.44 42.67
N LEU A 220 38.61 36.11 41.52
CA LEU A 220 38.87 37.55 41.42
C LEU A 220 37.83 38.38 42.18
N LEU A 221 36.55 37.99 42.14
CA LEU A 221 35.51 38.68 42.88
C LEU A 221 35.70 38.51 44.40
N ASP A 222 35.97 37.30 44.87
CA ASP A 222 36.19 37.01 46.29
C ASP A 222 37.41 37.76 46.84
N THR A 223 38.53 37.75 46.12
CA THR A 223 39.74 38.50 46.51
C THR A 223 39.49 40.01 46.55
N SER A 224 38.76 40.55 45.57
CA SER A 224 38.40 41.97 45.56
C SER A 224 37.50 42.37 46.75
N ALA A 225 36.55 41.51 47.13
CA ALA A 225 35.67 41.71 48.26
C ALA A 225 36.44 41.68 49.59
N ILE A 226 37.37 40.72 49.75
CA ILE A 226 38.25 40.62 50.94
C ILE A 226 39.10 41.88 51.08
N ILE A 227 39.75 42.34 49.99
CA ILE A 227 40.57 43.56 50.00
C ILE A 227 39.72 44.78 50.38
N PHE A 228 38.52 44.92 49.80
CA PHE A 228 37.60 45.99 50.14
C PHE A 228 37.17 45.96 51.61
N MET A 229 36.89 44.77 52.16
CA MET A 229 36.54 44.60 53.57
C MET A 229 37.69 45.00 54.49
N ILE A 230 38.93 44.60 54.17
CA ILE A 230 40.14 44.98 54.93
C ILE A 230 40.35 46.50 54.91
N ILE A 231 40.21 47.14 53.74
CA ILE A 231 40.31 48.61 53.60
C ILE A 231 39.24 49.29 54.47
N ARG A 232 38.00 48.78 54.44
CA ARG A 232 36.91 49.32 55.25
C ARG A 232 37.21 49.19 56.75
N ILE A 233 37.64 48.02 57.23
CA ILE A 233 37.99 47.81 58.64
C ILE A 233 39.10 48.77 59.10
N ARG A 234 40.17 48.94 58.33
CA ARG A 234 41.25 49.89 58.65
C ARG A 234 40.79 51.34 58.76
N ARG A 235 39.73 51.72 58.04
CA ARG A 235 39.18 53.08 58.06
C ARG A 235 38.33 53.39 59.29
N TYR A 236 37.78 52.36 59.95
CA TYR A 236 36.97 52.48 61.16
C TYR A 236 37.75 52.18 62.47
N SER A 237 39.00 51.70 62.37
CA SER A 237 39.87 51.44 63.52
C SER A 237 40.89 52.55 63.80
N ILE A 238 40.67 53.75 63.23
CA ILE A 238 41.35 55.02 63.53
C ILE A 238 40.27 55.95 64.07
#